data_AF-A0A150LCX8-F1
#
_entry.id   AF-A0A150LCX8-F1
#
_cell.length_a   1.000
_cell.length_b   1.000
_cell.length_c   1.000
_cell.angle_alpha   90.00
_cell.angle_beta   90.00
_cell.angle_gamma   90.00
#
_symmetry.space_group_name_H-M   'P 1'
#
loop_
_entity.id
_entity.type
_entity.pdbx_description
1 polymer ?
#
loop_
_entity_poly.entity_id
_entity_poly.type
_entity_poly.pdbx_seq_one_letter_code
_entity_poly.pdbx_strand_id
1 'polypeptide(L)'
;MPGHFAEDRTKAMILPPEQFAAPPEPLSEKMFIERSLTENKFWLRIMKEHALFLGEGMNRNDKDLIQQTERFYHYFEQQEKRAHQTPESVEAVRKLNEDSIQLVYGFRNFKRNLLILIINEKVRGFNFPLLVDHIAREAEYFMNSLQKFNNGILEPIQDAIIHENVFWLRIMMEHSRFIASLLDPSERNLVATARKFGDDFETLLNQARDVESMLYHKKPTYPIIGKMNKDSESATEELRNFKKAGLELIKSSQIRNIINPLLADHVLREAEHFLFMIRVLEERLKQKQKETNM
;
A
#
# COMPACT_ATOMS: atom_id res chain seq x y z
N MET A 1 13.77 -22.31 -38.26
CA MET A 1 15.21 -22.27 -37.93
C MET A 1 15.38 -22.09 -36.44
N PRO A 2 15.59 -23.17 -35.66
CA PRO A 2 15.99 -23.09 -34.27
C PRO A 2 17.51 -22.90 -34.19
N GLY A 3 18.00 -21.82 -33.57
CA GLY A 3 19.42 -21.68 -33.22
C GLY A 3 20.16 -20.43 -33.71
N HIS A 4 19.56 -19.54 -34.52
CA HIS A 4 20.28 -18.33 -35.00
C HIS A 4 20.24 -17.11 -34.09
N PHE A 5 19.40 -17.11 -33.05
CA PHE A 5 19.29 -15.98 -32.12
C PHE A 5 19.91 -16.24 -30.74
N ALA A 6 20.32 -17.48 -30.45
CA ALA A 6 20.66 -17.88 -29.08
C ALA A 6 22.10 -17.56 -28.65
N GLU A 7 23.05 -17.37 -29.58
CA GLU A 7 24.48 -17.35 -29.21
C GLU A 7 25.31 -16.28 -29.94
N ASP A 8 24.70 -15.32 -30.63
CA ASP A 8 25.45 -14.25 -31.28
C ASP A 8 25.59 -13.02 -30.37
N ARG A 9 26.67 -13.01 -29.57
CA ARG A 9 27.05 -11.90 -28.68
C ARG A 9 27.27 -10.56 -29.40
N THR A 10 27.25 -10.52 -30.74
CA THR A 10 27.41 -9.28 -31.52
C THR A 10 26.10 -8.55 -31.81
N LYS A 11 24.92 -9.12 -31.52
CA LYS A 11 23.62 -8.45 -31.69
C LYS A 11 23.01 -8.05 -30.34
N ALA A 12 23.49 -6.95 -29.76
CA ALA A 12 23.02 -6.44 -28.46
C ALA A 12 21.48 -6.27 -28.36
N MET A 13 20.77 -6.08 -29.48
CA MET A 13 19.32 -5.86 -29.52
C MET A 13 18.45 -7.11 -29.32
N ILE A 14 19.00 -8.32 -29.42
CA ILE A 14 18.22 -9.57 -29.25
C ILE A 14 18.44 -10.24 -27.89
N LEU A 15 19.30 -9.68 -27.04
CA LEU A 15 19.51 -10.19 -25.69
C LEU A 15 18.30 -9.86 -24.80
N PRO A 16 17.88 -10.77 -23.90
CA PRO A 16 16.83 -10.49 -22.94
C PRO A 16 17.18 -9.27 -22.08
N PRO A 17 16.34 -8.22 -22.06
CA PRO A 17 16.69 -6.98 -21.37
C PRO A 17 16.78 -7.13 -19.85
N GLU A 18 16.20 -8.20 -19.28
CA GLU A 18 16.30 -8.58 -17.86
C GLU A 18 17.74 -8.92 -17.44
N GLN A 19 18.59 -9.35 -18.38
CA GLN A 19 20.00 -9.60 -18.10
C GLN A 19 20.76 -8.34 -17.68
N PHE A 20 20.21 -7.16 -17.97
CA PHE A 20 20.77 -5.87 -17.60
C PHE A 20 20.08 -5.26 -16.36
N ALA A 21 19.18 -6.00 -15.71
CA ALA A 21 18.55 -5.56 -14.46
C ALA A 21 19.58 -5.42 -13.34
N ALA A 22 19.35 -4.46 -12.44
CA ALA A 22 20.14 -4.37 -11.22
C ALA A 22 19.82 -5.57 -10.32
N PRO A 23 20.83 -6.21 -9.69
CA PRO A 23 20.58 -7.30 -8.75
C PRO A 23 19.95 -6.77 -7.45
N PRO A 24 19.27 -7.63 -6.67
CA PRO A 24 18.80 -7.28 -5.32
C PRO A 24 19.92 -6.73 -4.45
N GLU A 25 19.56 -5.80 -3.57
CA GLU A 25 20.47 -5.15 -2.64
C GLU A 25 20.50 -5.92 -1.30
N PRO A 26 21.64 -6.00 -0.61
CA PRO A 26 21.70 -6.64 0.71
C PRO A 26 20.97 -5.80 1.76
N LEU A 27 20.15 -6.44 2.59
CA LEU A 27 19.50 -5.81 3.74
C LEU A 27 20.39 -5.92 4.98
N SER A 28 20.91 -4.80 5.49
CA SER A 28 21.67 -4.79 6.75
C SER A 28 20.78 -5.15 7.95
N GLU A 29 21.35 -5.70 9.02
CA GLU A 29 20.61 -6.05 10.24
C GLU A 29 19.89 -4.84 10.84
N LYS A 30 20.56 -3.68 10.85
CA LYS A 30 19.98 -2.41 11.33
C LYS A 30 18.75 -2.03 10.50
N MET A 31 18.85 -2.05 9.17
CA MET A 31 17.71 -1.74 8.30
C MET A 31 16.60 -2.79 8.43
N PHE A 32 16.94 -4.08 8.56
CA PHE A 32 15.96 -5.13 8.80
C PHE A 32 15.13 -4.85 10.06
N ILE A 33 15.79 -4.52 11.17
CA ILE A 33 15.13 -4.20 12.44
C ILE A 33 14.26 -2.94 12.30
N GLU A 34 14.84 -1.84 11.81
CA GLU A 34 14.16 -0.54 11.69
C GLU A 34 12.93 -0.63 10.78
N ARG A 35 13.09 -1.22 9.58
CA ARG A 35 11.99 -1.34 8.61
C ARG A 35 10.91 -2.29 9.10
N SER A 36 11.27 -3.46 9.62
CA SER A 36 10.30 -4.43 10.12
C SER A 36 9.46 -3.85 11.26
N LEU A 37 10.08 -3.19 12.24
CA LEU A 37 9.34 -2.57 13.35
C LEU A 37 8.46 -1.42 12.88
N THR A 38 8.93 -0.61 11.93
CA THR A 38 8.15 0.49 11.34
C THR A 38 6.90 -0.05 10.62
N GLU A 39 7.08 -1.03 9.74
CA GLU A 39 5.96 -1.64 8.99
C GLU A 39 4.98 -2.35 9.92
N ASN A 40 5.46 -3.11 10.92
CA ASN A 40 4.56 -3.77 11.86
C ASN A 40 3.71 -2.76 12.64
N LYS A 41 4.33 -1.72 13.22
CA LYS A 41 3.60 -0.71 14.01
C LYS A 41 2.55 0.00 13.17
N PHE A 42 2.87 0.33 11.92
CA PHE A 42 1.95 0.99 11.01
C PHE A 42 0.82 0.04 10.57
N TRP A 43 1.15 -1.08 9.93
CA TRP A 43 0.15 -1.92 9.28
C TRP A 43 -0.71 -2.73 10.25
N LEU A 44 -0.21 -3.11 11.43
CA LEU A 44 -1.04 -3.79 12.43
C LEU A 44 -2.17 -2.88 12.93
N ARG A 45 -1.90 -1.59 13.09
CA ARG A 45 -2.94 -0.59 13.38
C ARG A 45 -3.94 -0.47 12.23
N ILE A 46 -3.46 -0.38 10.99
CA ILE A 46 -4.30 -0.33 9.79
C ILE A 46 -5.21 -1.57 9.71
N MET A 47 -4.67 -2.78 9.92
CA MET A 47 -5.45 -4.02 9.91
C MET A 47 -6.45 -4.13 11.07
N LYS A 48 -6.11 -3.62 12.26
CA LYS A 48 -7.05 -3.48 13.37
C LYS A 48 -8.24 -2.60 12.98
N GLU A 49 -7.98 -1.45 12.40
CA GLU A 49 -9.01 -0.49 11.98
C GLU A 49 -9.87 -1.05 10.83
N HIS A 50 -9.27 -1.78 9.88
CA HIS A 50 -10.02 -2.53 8.87
C HIS A 50 -11.03 -3.51 9.46
N ALA A 51 -10.67 -4.22 10.54
CA ALA A 51 -11.57 -5.15 11.20
C ALA A 51 -12.78 -4.42 11.78
N LEU A 52 -12.57 -3.25 12.39
CA LEU A 52 -13.65 -2.38 12.86
C LEU A 52 -14.55 -1.93 11.70
N PHE A 53 -13.98 -1.33 10.65
CA PHE A 53 -14.77 -0.78 9.54
C PHE A 53 -15.58 -1.85 8.81
N LEU A 54 -15.00 -3.05 8.61
CA LEU A 54 -15.73 -4.16 8.03
C LEU A 54 -16.94 -4.55 8.88
N GLY A 55 -16.76 -4.65 10.20
CA GLY A 55 -17.84 -4.95 11.14
C GLY A 55 -18.97 -3.91 11.09
N GLU A 56 -18.62 -2.62 11.09
CA GLU A 56 -19.59 -1.51 10.99
C GLU A 56 -20.39 -1.54 9.67
N GLY A 57 -19.79 -2.03 8.58
CA GLY A 57 -20.44 -2.14 7.27
C GLY A 57 -21.32 -3.39 7.06
N MET A 58 -21.36 -4.34 8.01
CA MET A 58 -22.17 -5.57 7.90
C MET A 58 -23.66 -5.33 8.14
N ASN A 59 -24.52 -6.23 7.63
CA ASN A 59 -25.89 -6.29 8.10
C ASN A 59 -25.92 -6.82 9.54
N ARG A 60 -26.74 -6.22 10.41
CA ARG A 60 -26.91 -6.66 11.82
C ARG A 60 -27.28 -8.13 11.99
N ASN A 61 -27.83 -8.77 10.96
CA ASN A 61 -28.20 -10.18 10.99
C ASN A 61 -27.02 -11.12 10.71
N ASP A 62 -25.92 -10.62 10.15
CA ASP A 62 -24.71 -11.39 9.83
C ASP A 62 -23.81 -11.56 11.07
N LYS A 63 -24.40 -12.04 12.17
CA LYS A 63 -23.77 -12.10 13.51
C LYS A 63 -22.43 -12.83 13.52
N ASP A 64 -22.33 -13.92 12.76
CA ASP A 64 -21.10 -14.72 12.69
C ASP A 64 -19.95 -13.96 12.00
N LEU A 65 -20.26 -13.13 10.99
CA LEU A 65 -19.26 -12.30 10.31
C LEU A 65 -18.82 -11.14 11.20
N ILE A 66 -19.77 -10.50 11.89
CA ILE A 66 -19.50 -9.43 12.87
C ILE A 66 -18.58 -9.96 13.97
N GLN A 67 -18.90 -11.12 14.55
CA GLN A 67 -18.07 -11.72 15.60
C GLN A 67 -16.66 -12.07 15.08
N GLN A 68 -16.52 -12.51 13.83
CA GLN A 68 -15.20 -12.76 13.24
C GLN A 68 -14.39 -11.47 13.09
N THR A 69 -14.99 -10.37 12.64
CA THR A 69 -14.31 -9.08 12.57
C THR A 69 -13.90 -8.55 13.95
N GLU A 70 -14.72 -8.72 14.98
CA GLU A 70 -14.38 -8.35 16.37
C GLU A 70 -13.19 -9.17 16.90
N ARG A 71 -13.11 -10.47 16.58
CA ARG A 71 -11.94 -11.29 16.94
C ARG A 71 -10.67 -10.79 16.26
N PHE A 72 -10.73 -10.50 14.96
CA PHE A 72 -9.59 -9.94 14.24
C PHE A 72 -9.14 -8.60 14.84
N TYR A 73 -10.08 -7.71 15.20
CA TYR A 73 -9.77 -6.45 15.87
C TYR A 73 -8.89 -6.69 17.11
N HIS A 74 -9.31 -7.60 18.00
CA HIS A 74 -8.54 -7.90 19.22
C HIS A 74 -7.21 -8.60 18.95
N TYR A 75 -7.14 -9.48 17.94
CA TYR A 75 -5.87 -10.10 17.55
C TYR A 75 -4.87 -9.06 17.04
N PHE A 76 -5.30 -8.11 16.21
CA PHE A 76 -4.43 -7.04 15.73
C PHE A 76 -4.07 -6.05 16.84
N GLU A 77 -4.98 -5.75 17.76
CA GLU A 77 -4.69 -4.92 18.94
C GLU A 77 -3.56 -5.51 19.80
N GLN A 78 -3.62 -6.82 20.07
CA GLN A 78 -2.60 -7.52 20.83
C GLN A 78 -1.26 -7.55 20.08
N GLN A 79 -1.30 -7.83 18.77
CA GLN A 79 -0.10 -7.90 17.95
C GLN A 79 0.55 -6.52 17.73
N GLU A 80 -0.25 -5.45 17.57
CA GLU A 80 0.22 -4.06 17.52
C GLU A 80 0.93 -3.68 18.82
N LYS A 81 0.32 -3.97 19.98
CA LYS A 81 0.94 -3.75 21.29
C LYS A 81 2.28 -4.48 21.40
N ARG A 82 2.34 -5.73 20.94
CA ARG A 82 3.59 -6.51 20.90
C ARG A 82 4.64 -5.86 19.99
N ALA A 83 4.26 -5.33 18.82
CA ALA A 83 5.20 -4.64 17.92
C ALA A 83 5.84 -3.41 18.58
N HIS A 84 5.12 -2.72 19.47
CA HIS A 84 5.65 -1.61 20.26
C HIS A 84 6.60 -2.04 21.40
N GLN A 85 6.53 -3.31 21.83
CA GLN A 85 7.30 -3.85 22.96
C GLN A 85 8.43 -4.79 22.52
N THR A 86 8.52 -5.12 21.24
CA THR A 86 9.48 -6.08 20.70
C THR A 86 10.90 -5.51 20.80
N PRO A 87 11.86 -6.25 21.42
CA PRO A 87 13.25 -5.83 21.46
C PRO A 87 13.86 -5.66 20.06
N GLU A 88 14.79 -4.70 19.93
CA GLU A 88 15.51 -4.41 18.68
C GLU A 88 16.62 -5.45 18.42
N SER A 89 16.26 -6.72 18.32
CA SER A 89 17.15 -7.82 17.92
C SER A 89 16.60 -8.55 16.70
N VAL A 90 17.50 -9.08 15.86
CA VAL A 90 17.11 -9.79 14.63
C VAL A 90 16.16 -10.95 14.91
N GLU A 91 16.44 -11.75 15.95
CA GLU A 91 15.62 -12.90 16.33
C GLU A 91 14.21 -12.48 16.77
N ALA A 92 14.10 -11.50 17.67
CA ALA A 92 12.80 -11.05 18.18
C ALA A 92 11.95 -10.41 17.08
N VAL A 93 12.57 -9.59 16.22
CA VAL A 93 11.89 -8.93 15.09
C VAL A 93 11.47 -9.93 14.03
N ARG A 94 12.31 -10.90 13.69
CA ARG A 94 11.96 -11.98 12.75
C ARG A 94 10.76 -12.77 13.25
N LYS A 95 10.73 -13.10 14.54
CA LYS A 95 9.58 -13.79 15.14
C LYS A 95 8.32 -12.94 15.14
N LEU A 96 8.43 -11.63 15.41
CA LEU A 96 7.31 -10.69 15.24
C LEU A 96 6.78 -10.72 13.80
N ASN A 97 7.67 -10.64 12.81
CA ASN A 97 7.31 -10.65 11.39
C ASN A 97 6.56 -11.94 11.02
N GLU A 98 7.06 -13.10 11.42
CA GLU A 98 6.43 -14.41 11.15
C GLU A 98 5.00 -14.47 11.71
N ASP A 99 4.82 -14.05 12.96
CA ASP A 99 3.51 -14.09 13.62
C ASP A 99 2.54 -13.08 13.00
N SER A 100 3.03 -11.89 12.63
CA SER A 100 2.25 -10.88 11.90
C SER A 100 1.83 -11.39 10.52
N ILE A 101 2.73 -12.03 9.76
CA ILE A 101 2.40 -12.63 8.45
C ILE A 101 1.28 -13.66 8.60
N GLN A 102 1.35 -14.56 9.58
CA GLN A 102 0.31 -15.57 9.80
C GLN A 102 -1.06 -14.96 10.14
N LEU A 103 -1.08 -13.96 11.02
CA LEU A 103 -2.33 -13.27 11.38
C LEU A 103 -2.93 -12.54 10.18
N VAL A 104 -2.11 -11.79 9.44
CA VAL A 104 -2.55 -11.03 8.26
C VAL A 104 -3.01 -11.96 7.14
N TYR A 105 -2.39 -13.14 6.97
CA TYR A 105 -2.81 -14.15 6.01
C TYR A 105 -4.25 -14.61 6.27
N GLY A 106 -4.57 -14.93 7.53
CA GLY A 106 -5.93 -15.28 7.94
C GLY A 106 -6.93 -14.16 7.61
N PHE A 107 -6.58 -12.91 7.92
CA PHE A 107 -7.48 -11.78 7.68
C PHE A 107 -7.62 -11.41 6.20
N ARG A 108 -6.55 -11.53 5.41
CA ARG A 108 -6.58 -11.41 3.96
C ARG A 108 -7.56 -12.41 3.35
N ASN A 109 -7.51 -13.66 3.78
CA ASN A 109 -8.42 -14.70 3.28
C ASN A 109 -9.87 -14.42 3.71
N PHE A 110 -10.09 -13.96 4.94
CA PHE A 110 -11.40 -13.49 5.38
C PHE A 110 -11.94 -12.39 4.45
N LYS A 111 -11.14 -11.35 4.16
CA LYS A 111 -11.51 -10.26 3.24
C LYS A 111 -11.86 -10.77 1.85
N ARG A 112 -11.04 -11.67 1.27
CA ARG A 112 -11.30 -12.24 -0.06
C ARG A 112 -12.55 -13.11 -0.11
N ASN A 113 -12.80 -13.92 0.91
CA ASN A 113 -14.01 -14.73 1.00
C ASN A 113 -15.26 -13.85 1.18
N LEU A 114 -15.18 -12.83 2.03
CA LEU A 114 -16.24 -11.84 2.18
C LEU A 114 -16.56 -11.14 0.85
N LEU A 115 -15.54 -10.73 0.09
CA LEU A 115 -15.73 -10.13 -1.24
C LEU A 115 -16.51 -11.06 -2.18
N ILE A 116 -16.17 -12.35 -2.22
CA ILE A 116 -16.89 -13.34 -3.04
C ILE A 116 -18.35 -13.43 -2.60
N LEU A 117 -18.62 -13.46 -1.29
CA LEU A 117 -19.99 -13.49 -0.77
C LEU A 117 -20.79 -12.23 -1.15
N ILE A 118 -20.18 -11.04 -1.08
CA ILE A 118 -20.82 -9.78 -1.46
C ILE A 118 -21.14 -9.77 -2.96
N ILE A 119 -20.19 -10.14 -3.82
CA ILE A 119 -20.38 -10.18 -5.29
C ILE A 119 -21.48 -11.16 -5.69
N ASN A 120 -21.61 -12.28 -4.98
CA ASN A 120 -22.67 -13.28 -5.21
C ASN A 120 -23.95 -13.00 -4.41
N GLU A 121 -24.10 -11.77 -3.87
CA GLU A 121 -25.25 -11.29 -3.10
C GLU A 121 -25.64 -12.16 -1.90
N LYS A 122 -24.70 -12.94 -1.36
CA LYS A 122 -24.90 -13.78 -0.16
C LYS A 122 -24.77 -13.00 1.14
N VAL A 123 -24.00 -11.90 1.11
CA VAL A 123 -23.87 -10.93 2.19
C VAL A 123 -24.24 -9.57 1.63
N ARG A 124 -25.04 -8.81 2.37
CA ARG A 124 -25.47 -7.45 2.01
C ARG A 124 -25.06 -6.49 3.12
N GLY A 125 -24.90 -5.21 2.79
CA GLY A 125 -24.47 -4.22 3.76
C GLY A 125 -23.94 -2.96 3.06
N PHE A 126 -23.11 -2.22 3.77
CA PHE A 126 -22.52 -0.97 3.31
C PHE A 126 -21.03 -1.08 2.98
N ASN A 127 -20.45 -2.28 3.10
CA ASN A 127 -19.10 -2.57 2.60
C ASN A 127 -19.09 -2.58 1.07
N PHE A 128 -18.50 -1.56 0.43
CA PHE A 128 -18.30 -1.56 -1.02
C PHE A 128 -17.40 -2.74 -1.44
N PRO A 129 -17.74 -3.51 -2.50
CA PRO A 129 -16.87 -4.58 -2.98
C PRO A 129 -15.43 -4.11 -3.27
N LEU A 130 -15.29 -2.92 -3.86
CA LEU A 130 -13.98 -2.33 -4.13
C LEU A 130 -13.21 -2.00 -2.84
N LEU A 131 -13.88 -1.58 -1.76
CA LEU A 131 -13.26 -1.38 -0.46
C LEU A 131 -12.73 -2.69 0.12
N VAL A 132 -13.51 -3.78 0.02
CA VAL A 132 -13.08 -5.09 0.53
C VAL A 132 -11.88 -5.64 -0.27
N ASP A 133 -11.86 -5.44 -1.59
CA ASP A 133 -10.69 -5.74 -2.44
C ASP A 133 -9.47 -4.88 -2.06
N HIS A 134 -9.67 -3.58 -1.86
CA HIS A 134 -8.65 -2.61 -1.49
C HIS A 134 -7.91 -3.02 -0.22
N ILE A 135 -8.64 -3.22 0.88
CA ILE A 135 -8.04 -3.59 2.15
C ILE A 135 -7.44 -5.01 2.14
N ALA A 136 -7.86 -5.87 1.20
CA ALA A 136 -7.22 -7.18 0.99
C ALA A 136 -5.87 -7.04 0.30
N ARG A 137 -5.73 -6.10 -0.65
CA ARG A 137 -4.44 -5.79 -1.30
C ARG A 137 -3.44 -5.16 -0.34
N GLU A 138 -3.89 -4.32 0.58
CA GLU A 138 -3.02 -3.78 1.64
C GLU A 138 -2.51 -4.87 2.58
N ALA A 139 -3.37 -5.85 2.90
CA ALA A 139 -2.94 -7.03 3.67
C ALA A 139 -1.89 -7.85 2.91
N GLU A 140 -2.08 -8.05 1.59
CA GLU A 140 -1.09 -8.71 0.73
C GLU A 140 0.23 -7.94 0.66
N TYR A 141 0.17 -6.62 0.48
CA TYR A 141 1.34 -5.74 0.48
C TYR A 141 2.12 -5.88 1.79
N PHE A 142 1.45 -5.77 2.94
CA PHE A 142 2.12 -5.87 4.24
C PHE A 142 2.81 -7.22 4.44
N MET A 143 2.12 -8.33 4.13
CA MET A 143 2.74 -9.67 4.24
C MET A 143 3.95 -9.82 3.33
N ASN A 144 3.83 -9.39 2.07
CA ASN A 144 4.91 -9.54 1.10
C ASN A 144 6.14 -8.72 1.50
N SER A 145 5.94 -7.52 2.05
CA SER A 145 7.03 -6.68 2.59
C SER A 145 7.75 -7.36 3.75
N LEU A 146 7.02 -7.93 4.72
CA LEU A 146 7.64 -8.66 5.83
C LEU A 146 8.36 -9.94 5.38
N GLN A 147 7.84 -10.65 4.37
CA GLN A 147 8.50 -11.81 3.78
C GLN A 147 9.82 -11.42 3.10
N LYS A 148 9.83 -10.33 2.33
CA LYS A 148 11.06 -9.77 1.73
C LYS A 148 12.10 -9.45 2.81
N PHE A 149 11.70 -8.77 3.88
CA PHE A 149 12.61 -8.46 4.99
C PHE A 149 13.16 -9.71 5.67
N ASN A 150 12.32 -10.69 6.00
CA ASN A 150 12.77 -11.94 6.60
C ASN A 150 13.75 -12.68 5.69
N ASN A 151 13.57 -12.64 4.37
CA ASN A 151 14.49 -13.26 3.42
C ASN A 151 15.76 -12.43 3.17
N GLY A 152 15.93 -11.27 3.83
CA GLY A 152 17.06 -10.37 3.62
C GLY A 152 17.06 -9.72 2.23
N ILE A 153 15.90 -9.69 1.57
CA ILE A 153 15.74 -9.19 0.21
C ILE A 153 15.36 -7.72 0.28
N LEU A 154 16.21 -6.88 -0.30
CA LEU A 154 15.87 -5.51 -0.65
C LEU A 154 15.82 -5.40 -2.17
N GLU A 155 14.68 -4.96 -2.70
CA GLU A 155 14.54 -4.79 -4.15
C GLU A 155 15.53 -3.74 -4.67
N PRO A 156 16.03 -3.92 -5.91
CA PRO A 156 16.81 -2.89 -6.59
C PRO A 156 16.04 -1.56 -6.56
N ILE A 157 16.73 -0.45 -6.31
CA ILE A 157 16.05 0.82 -6.03
C ILE A 157 15.04 1.26 -7.11
N GLN A 158 15.30 0.99 -8.39
CA GLN A 158 14.35 1.26 -9.48
C GLN A 158 13.06 0.46 -9.31
N ASP A 159 13.17 -0.85 -9.12
CA ASP A 159 12.02 -1.75 -9.00
C ASP A 159 11.22 -1.43 -7.73
N ALA A 160 11.90 -1.08 -6.63
CA ALA A 160 11.25 -0.62 -5.41
C ALA A 160 10.43 0.66 -5.64
N ILE A 161 10.97 1.67 -6.33
CA ILE A 161 10.24 2.91 -6.64
C ILE A 161 9.03 2.62 -7.53
N ILE A 162 9.20 1.80 -8.57
CA ILE A 162 8.10 1.43 -9.47
C ILE A 162 6.99 0.73 -8.67
N HIS A 163 7.33 -0.33 -7.94
CA HIS A 163 6.39 -1.15 -7.20
C HIS A 163 5.60 -0.33 -6.16
N GLU A 164 6.29 0.51 -5.39
CA GLU A 164 5.67 1.38 -4.38
C GLU A 164 4.72 2.41 -5.01
N ASN A 165 5.13 3.05 -6.12
CA ASN A 165 4.26 4.01 -6.80
C ASN A 165 3.02 3.32 -7.40
N VAL A 166 3.18 2.18 -8.09
CA VAL A 166 2.04 1.45 -8.67
C VAL A 166 1.04 1.02 -7.59
N PHE A 167 1.54 0.54 -6.44
CA PHE A 167 0.69 0.18 -5.31
C PHE A 167 -0.04 1.40 -4.74
N TRP A 168 0.69 2.41 -4.27
CA TRP A 168 0.12 3.52 -3.52
C TRP A 168 -0.71 4.47 -4.37
N LEU A 169 -0.38 4.70 -5.65
CA LEU A 169 -1.21 5.51 -6.55
C LEU A 169 -2.61 4.91 -6.71
N ARG A 170 -2.72 3.57 -6.77
CA ARG A 170 -4.02 2.89 -6.77
C ARG A 170 -4.77 3.08 -5.45
N ILE A 171 -4.08 2.97 -4.33
CA ILE A 171 -4.67 3.20 -3.00
C ILE A 171 -5.20 4.63 -2.89
N MET A 172 -4.43 5.64 -3.31
CA MET A 172 -4.84 7.05 -3.28
C MET A 172 -5.99 7.38 -4.25
N MET A 173 -5.99 6.78 -5.45
CA MET A 173 -7.12 6.83 -6.38
C MET A 173 -8.41 6.32 -5.73
N GLU A 174 -8.36 5.13 -5.12
CA GLU A 174 -9.51 4.48 -4.51
C GLU A 174 -10.02 5.25 -3.28
N HIS A 175 -9.12 5.74 -2.42
CA HIS A 175 -9.46 6.65 -1.33
C HIS A 175 -10.26 7.86 -1.78
N SER A 176 -9.82 8.51 -2.86
CA SER A 176 -10.48 9.70 -3.39
C SER A 176 -11.90 9.39 -3.86
N ARG A 177 -12.10 8.21 -4.47
CA ARG A 177 -13.43 7.71 -4.88
C ARG A 177 -14.30 7.29 -3.69
N PHE A 178 -13.73 6.70 -2.64
CA PHE A 178 -14.44 6.38 -1.40
C PHE A 178 -14.91 7.67 -0.70
N ILE A 179 -14.03 8.67 -0.55
CA ILE A 179 -14.40 9.96 0.03
C ILE A 179 -15.54 10.60 -0.77
N ALA A 180 -15.44 10.65 -2.10
CA ALA A 180 -16.51 11.20 -2.94
C ALA A 180 -17.86 10.48 -2.78
N SER A 181 -17.84 9.18 -2.49
CA SER A 181 -19.05 8.35 -2.36
C SER A 181 -19.66 8.38 -0.95
N LEU A 182 -18.85 8.67 0.07
CA LEU A 182 -19.28 8.72 1.47
C LEU A 182 -19.61 10.16 1.96
N LEU A 183 -19.23 11.17 1.20
CA LEU A 183 -19.74 12.54 1.36
C LEU A 183 -21.22 12.60 0.97
N ASP A 184 -22.00 13.41 1.68
CA ASP A 184 -23.40 13.63 1.30
C ASP A 184 -23.46 14.33 -0.07
N PRO A 185 -24.38 13.95 -0.98
CA PRO A 185 -24.51 14.58 -2.29
C PRO A 185 -24.77 16.10 -2.27
N SER A 186 -25.21 16.67 -1.14
CA SER A 186 -25.34 18.12 -0.99
C SER A 186 -24.00 18.85 -0.79
N GLU A 187 -22.92 18.14 -0.45
CA GLU A 187 -21.54 18.67 -0.39
C GLU A 187 -20.89 18.74 -1.79
N ARG A 188 -21.60 19.35 -2.75
CA ARG A 188 -21.29 19.30 -4.19
C ARG A 188 -19.83 19.63 -4.52
N ASN A 189 -19.28 20.67 -3.89
CA ASN A 189 -17.90 21.10 -4.14
C ASN A 189 -16.89 20.09 -3.60
N LEU A 190 -17.09 19.55 -2.39
CA LEU A 190 -16.19 18.55 -1.81
C LEU A 190 -16.25 17.23 -2.59
N VAL A 191 -17.45 16.81 -3.01
CA VAL A 191 -17.63 15.65 -3.88
C VAL A 191 -16.91 15.82 -5.22
N ALA A 192 -17.05 16.99 -5.86
CA ALA A 192 -16.36 17.28 -7.11
C ALA A 192 -14.83 17.27 -6.95
N THR A 193 -14.31 17.88 -5.88
CA THR A 193 -12.87 17.87 -5.57
C THR A 193 -12.36 16.45 -5.33
N ALA A 194 -13.06 15.64 -4.54
CA ALA A 194 -12.67 14.26 -4.27
C ALA A 194 -12.69 13.40 -5.55
N ARG A 195 -13.66 13.60 -6.45
CA ARG A 195 -13.68 12.94 -7.76
C ARG A 195 -12.48 13.33 -8.62
N LYS A 196 -12.15 14.63 -8.66
CA LYS A 196 -11.00 15.12 -9.40
C LYS A 196 -9.70 14.47 -8.93
N PHE A 197 -9.49 14.35 -7.61
CA PHE A 197 -8.34 13.59 -7.09
C PHE A 197 -8.37 12.13 -7.56
N GLY A 198 -9.54 11.49 -7.58
CA GLY A 198 -9.69 10.14 -8.15
C GLY A 198 -9.23 10.05 -9.61
N ASP A 199 -9.60 11.01 -10.45
CA ASP A 199 -9.22 11.04 -11.87
C ASP A 199 -7.72 11.36 -12.07
N ASP A 200 -7.18 12.29 -11.27
CA ASP A 200 -5.76 12.66 -11.30
C ASP A 200 -4.88 11.45 -10.92
N PHE A 201 -5.24 10.73 -9.84
CA PHE A 201 -4.50 9.53 -9.41
C PHE A 201 -4.68 8.33 -10.34
N GLU A 202 -5.83 8.20 -11.03
CA GLU A 202 -5.98 7.19 -12.08
C GLU A 202 -5.02 7.45 -13.25
N THR A 203 -4.87 8.73 -13.63
CA THR A 203 -3.91 9.13 -14.66
C THR A 203 -2.48 8.77 -14.25
N LEU A 204 -2.07 9.13 -13.02
CA LEU A 204 -0.74 8.80 -12.48
C LEU A 204 -0.53 7.29 -12.39
N LEU A 205 -1.53 6.53 -11.93
CA LEU A 205 -1.45 5.07 -11.84
C LEU A 205 -1.20 4.43 -13.21
N ASN A 206 -1.91 4.88 -14.25
CA ASN A 206 -1.73 4.34 -15.60
C ASN A 206 -0.34 4.69 -16.15
N GLN A 207 0.14 5.91 -15.92
CA GLN A 207 1.52 6.29 -16.26
C GLN A 207 2.55 5.41 -15.51
N ALA A 208 2.35 5.15 -14.22
CA ALA A 208 3.23 4.30 -13.43
C ALA A 208 3.23 2.84 -13.91
N ARG A 209 2.08 2.31 -14.37
CA ARG A 209 1.97 0.97 -14.98
C ARG A 209 2.67 0.89 -16.33
N ASP A 210 2.60 1.94 -17.14
CA ASP A 210 3.35 2.00 -18.39
C ASP A 210 4.86 1.99 -18.11
N VAL A 211 5.31 2.77 -17.12
CA VAL A 211 6.70 2.75 -16.64
C VAL A 211 7.09 1.37 -16.10
N GLU A 212 6.24 0.73 -15.31
CA GLU A 212 6.46 -0.64 -14.81
C GLU A 212 6.66 -1.63 -15.95
N SER A 213 5.76 -1.65 -16.92
CA SER A 213 5.85 -2.49 -18.12
C SER A 213 7.16 -2.27 -18.89
N MET A 214 7.62 -1.02 -18.98
CA MET A 214 8.83 -0.65 -19.72
C MET A 214 10.13 -0.92 -18.96
N LEU A 215 10.16 -0.72 -17.64
CA LEU A 215 11.40 -0.58 -16.85
C LEU A 215 11.53 -1.56 -15.68
N TYR A 216 10.48 -2.29 -15.30
CA TYR A 216 10.57 -3.26 -14.20
C TYR A 216 11.50 -4.41 -14.53
N HIS A 217 12.48 -4.65 -13.64
CA HIS A 217 13.50 -5.68 -13.83
C HIS A 217 14.25 -5.49 -15.17
N LYS A 218 14.65 -4.25 -15.43
CA LYS A 218 15.42 -3.81 -16.61
C LYS A 218 16.58 -2.91 -16.18
N LYS A 219 17.38 -2.47 -17.15
CA LYS A 219 18.47 -1.51 -16.93
C LYS A 219 17.97 -0.24 -16.22
N PRO A 220 18.67 0.24 -15.17
CA PRO A 220 18.28 1.46 -14.49
C PRO A 220 18.18 2.70 -15.41
N THR A 221 17.08 3.44 -15.29
CA THR A 221 16.77 4.67 -16.03
C THR A 221 16.31 5.77 -15.06
N TYR A 222 17.22 6.18 -14.19
CA TYR A 222 16.90 7.04 -13.04
C TYR A 222 16.22 8.39 -13.35
N PRO A 223 16.45 9.07 -14.50
CA PRO A 223 15.72 10.30 -14.80
C PRO A 223 14.19 10.09 -14.93
N ILE A 224 13.76 9.00 -15.55
CA ILE A 224 12.32 8.65 -15.68
C ILE A 224 11.75 8.29 -14.31
N ILE A 225 12.48 7.45 -13.56
CA ILE A 225 12.07 7.00 -12.23
C ILE A 225 11.96 8.16 -11.24
N GLY A 226 12.95 9.07 -11.25
CA GLY A 226 12.96 10.25 -10.40
C GLY A 226 11.81 11.21 -10.70
N LYS A 227 11.49 11.43 -11.98
CA LYS A 227 10.34 12.25 -12.37
C LYS A 227 9.02 11.65 -11.89
N MET A 228 8.78 10.36 -12.17
CA MET A 228 7.55 9.65 -11.76
C MET A 228 7.34 9.71 -10.24
N ASN A 229 8.42 9.46 -9.47
CA ASN A 229 8.36 9.53 -8.02
C ASN A 229 8.03 10.94 -7.52
N LYS A 230 8.57 11.98 -8.17
CA LYS A 230 8.30 13.38 -7.82
C LYS A 230 6.86 13.80 -8.15
N ASP A 231 6.35 13.41 -9.32
CA ASP A 231 4.96 13.66 -9.70
C ASP A 231 3.99 13.04 -8.67
N SER A 232 4.28 11.81 -8.24
CA SER A 232 3.50 11.07 -7.25
C SER A 232 3.60 11.69 -5.85
N GLU A 233 4.77 12.19 -5.46
CA GLU A 233 4.97 12.94 -4.21
C GLU A 233 4.07 14.18 -4.17
N SER A 234 4.17 15.05 -5.19
CA SER A 234 3.41 16.30 -5.24
C SER A 234 1.90 16.07 -5.21
N ALA A 235 1.39 15.11 -5.99
CA ALA A 235 -0.04 14.77 -5.95
C ALA A 235 -0.48 14.22 -4.58
N THR A 236 0.37 13.43 -3.93
CA THR A 236 0.08 12.87 -2.60
C THR A 236 0.12 13.93 -1.52
N GLU A 237 0.99 14.93 -1.59
CA GLU A 237 1.00 16.07 -0.66
C GLU A 237 -0.33 16.85 -0.72
N GLU A 238 -0.84 17.11 -1.93
CA GLU A 238 -2.13 17.77 -2.13
C GLU A 238 -3.29 16.94 -1.57
N LEU A 239 -3.36 15.64 -1.89
CA LEU A 239 -4.39 14.76 -1.36
C LEU A 239 -4.31 14.61 0.16
N ARG A 240 -3.11 14.50 0.72
CA ARG A 240 -2.88 14.47 2.17
C ARG A 240 -3.43 15.72 2.84
N ASN A 241 -3.19 16.90 2.26
CA ASN A 241 -3.74 18.16 2.78
C ASN A 241 -5.27 18.18 2.71
N PHE A 242 -5.86 17.69 1.61
CA PHE A 242 -7.31 17.55 1.47
C PHE A 242 -7.89 16.59 2.53
N LYS A 243 -7.29 15.41 2.71
CA LYS A 243 -7.68 14.42 3.74
C LYS A 243 -7.61 15.01 5.14
N LYS A 244 -6.55 15.77 5.45
CA LYS A 244 -6.37 16.44 6.74
C LYS A 244 -7.44 17.51 6.98
N ALA A 245 -7.72 18.36 6.00
CA ALA A 245 -8.80 19.35 6.11
C ALA A 245 -10.17 18.67 6.26
N GLY A 246 -10.43 17.61 5.50
CA GLY A 246 -11.65 16.81 5.59
C GLY A 246 -11.85 16.21 6.99
N LEU A 247 -10.80 15.65 7.60
CA LEU A 247 -10.84 15.12 8.96
C LEU A 247 -11.28 16.17 9.99
N GLU A 248 -10.73 17.38 9.91
CA GLU A 248 -11.09 18.47 10.83
C GLU A 248 -12.54 18.94 10.64
N LEU A 249 -13.01 19.01 9.39
CA LEU A 249 -14.41 19.33 9.08
C LEU A 249 -15.38 18.25 9.60
N ILE A 250 -15.01 16.97 9.51
CA ILE A 250 -15.80 15.85 10.03
C ILE A 250 -15.85 15.93 11.57
N LYS A 251 -14.70 16.07 12.24
CA LYS A 251 -14.61 16.17 13.71
C LYS A 251 -15.40 17.36 14.28
N SER A 252 -15.42 18.47 13.56
CA SER A 252 -16.15 19.69 13.94
C SER A 252 -17.61 19.72 13.46
N SER A 253 -18.12 18.65 12.83
CA SER A 253 -19.48 18.55 12.30
C SER A 253 -19.85 19.66 11.30
N GLN A 254 -18.87 20.14 10.52
CA GLN A 254 -19.06 21.23 9.56
C GLN A 254 -19.48 20.76 8.15
N ILE A 255 -19.45 19.45 7.89
CA ILE A 255 -19.84 18.86 6.61
C ILE A 255 -20.76 17.64 6.79
N ARG A 256 -21.66 17.43 5.85
CA ARG A 256 -22.60 16.28 5.81
C ARG A 256 -21.93 15.09 5.13
N ASN A 257 -21.88 13.96 5.82
CA ASN A 257 -21.21 12.74 5.37
C ASN A 257 -21.63 11.53 6.22
N ILE A 258 -21.25 10.33 5.78
CA ILE A 258 -21.36 9.08 6.54
C ILE A 258 -19.97 8.47 6.87
N ILE A 259 -18.94 9.31 6.92
CA ILE A 259 -17.54 8.92 7.14
C ILE A 259 -17.26 8.88 8.64
N ASN A 260 -16.88 7.72 9.15
CA ASN A 260 -16.36 7.59 10.52
C ASN A 260 -15.10 8.49 10.67
N PRO A 261 -14.98 9.36 11.70
CA PRO A 261 -13.79 10.18 11.90
C PRO A 261 -12.48 9.36 11.95
N LEU A 262 -12.53 8.13 12.46
CA LEU A 262 -11.38 7.22 12.46
C LEU A 262 -11.02 6.75 11.04
N LEU A 263 -11.99 6.56 10.15
CA LEU A 263 -11.75 6.24 8.73
C LEU A 263 -11.09 7.42 8.01
N ALA A 264 -11.51 8.66 8.29
CA ALA A 264 -10.87 9.84 7.73
C ALA A 264 -9.41 10.00 8.20
N ASP A 265 -9.13 9.70 9.47
CA ASP A 265 -7.77 9.67 10.04
C ASP A 265 -6.93 8.52 9.48
N HIS A 266 -7.54 7.36 9.25
CA HIS A 266 -6.91 6.17 8.69
C HIS A 266 -6.33 6.43 7.29
N VAL A 267 -7.17 6.89 6.36
CA VAL A 267 -6.71 7.17 4.99
C VAL A 267 -5.74 8.34 4.93
N LEU A 268 -5.76 9.25 5.91
CA LEU A 268 -4.76 10.30 6.07
C LEU A 268 -3.39 9.72 6.43
N ARG A 269 -3.33 8.82 7.42
CA ARG A 269 -2.09 8.14 7.84
C ARG A 269 -1.47 7.32 6.71
N GLU A 270 -2.28 6.72 5.85
CA GLU A 270 -1.78 6.01 4.66
C GLU A 270 -1.16 6.94 3.61
N ALA A 271 -1.75 8.12 3.39
CA ALA A 271 -1.13 9.13 2.53
C ALA A 271 0.20 9.64 3.12
N GLU A 272 0.26 9.83 4.44
CA GLU A 272 1.50 10.19 5.14
C GLU A 272 2.55 9.08 5.10
N HIS A 273 2.13 7.82 5.16
CA HIS A 273 3.02 6.67 5.03
C HIS A 273 3.57 6.55 3.60
N PHE A 274 2.76 6.79 2.56
CA PHE A 274 3.28 6.83 1.19
C PHE A 274 4.35 7.92 1.02
N LEU A 275 4.12 9.13 1.55
CA LEU A 275 5.13 10.20 1.55
C LEU A 275 6.39 9.83 2.36
N PHE A 276 6.26 9.05 3.43
CA PHE A 276 7.40 8.48 4.14
C PHE A 276 8.18 7.49 3.26
N MET A 277 7.49 6.59 2.55
CA MET A 277 8.12 5.65 1.62
C MET A 277 8.87 6.36 0.50
N ILE A 278 8.26 7.36 -0.12
CA ILE A 278 8.89 8.20 -1.16
C ILE A 278 10.22 8.76 -0.66
N ARG A 279 10.24 9.39 0.53
CA ARG A 279 11.47 9.98 1.10
C ARG A 279 12.57 8.93 1.32
N VAL A 280 12.22 7.76 1.87
CA VAL A 280 13.16 6.67 2.09
C VAL A 280 13.76 6.17 0.77
N LEU A 281 12.95 6.03 -0.27
CA LEU A 281 13.40 5.60 -1.59
C LEU A 281 14.24 6.67 -2.30
N GLU A 282 13.90 7.96 -2.14
CA GLU A 282 14.72 9.05 -2.68
C GLU A 282 16.11 9.10 -2.06
N GLU A 283 16.22 8.89 -0.74
CA GLU A 283 17.51 8.81 -0.05
C GLU A 283 18.35 7.63 -0.58
N ARG A 284 17.72 6.45 -0.72
CA ARG A 284 18.37 5.28 -1.33
C ARG A 284 18.80 5.55 -2.78
N LEU A 285 17.97 6.21 -3.58
CA LEU A 285 18.28 6.55 -4.96
C LEU A 285 19.47 7.51 -5.05
N LYS A 286 19.53 8.54 -4.19
CA LYS A 286 20.66 9.48 -4.12
C LYS A 286 21.96 8.77 -3.75
N GLN A 287 21.92 7.82 -2.82
CA GLN A 287 23.08 7.00 -2.47
C GLN A 287 23.53 6.17 -3.67
N LYS A 288 22.60 5.50 -4.35
CA LYS A 288 22.91 4.67 -5.53
C LYS A 288 23.52 5.46 -6.68
N GLN A 289 23.04 6.67 -6.92
CA GLN A 289 23.58 7.56 -7.95
C GLN A 289 25.01 8.01 -7.62
N LYS A 290 25.33 8.24 -6.34
CA LYS A 290 26.71 8.55 -5.91
C LYS A 290 27.65 7.37 -6.15
N GLU A 291 27.23 6.15 -5.82
CA GLU A 291 28.01 4.92 -6.07
C GLU A 291 28.28 4.68 -7.56
N THR A 292 27.34 5.03 -8.44
CA THR A 292 27.46 4.80 -9.90
C THR A 292 28.31 5.87 -10.59
N ASN A 293 28.43 7.06 -9.98
CA ASN A 293 29.22 8.19 -10.52
C ASN A 293 30.67 8.23 -9.99
N MET A 294 31.04 7.31 -9.09
CA MET A 294 32.41 7.08 -8.61
C MET A 294 33.09 5.97 -9.39
#